data_AF-A0A8T4JET4-F1
#
_entry.id   AF-A0A8T4JET4-F1
#
_cell.length_a   1.000
_cell.length_b   1.000
_cell.length_c   1.000
_cell.angle_alpha   90.00
_cell.angle_beta   90.00
_cell.angle_gamma   90.00
#
_symmetry.space_group_name_H-M   'P 1'
#
loop_
_entity.id
_entity.type
_entity.pdbx_description
1 polymer ?
#
loop_
_entity_poly.entity_id
_entity_poly.type
_entity_poly.pdbx_seq_one_letter_code
_entity_poly.pdbx_strand_id
1 'polypeptide(L)'
;MKRNQIRLKEKPLEVNRNFLKAFYNCSGLEGVSRSFDKLSDQGRRETDGDMTLDRFLEIMDHKFLINLQIGSPSHDQIRYCACSILKDNDIFIFVECSLNQANYDVVSGLYRKFYGEDIESVSIGE
;
A
#
# COMPACT_ATOMS: atom_id res chain seq x y z
N MET A 1 15.64 14.61 2.11
CA MET A 1 15.01 13.42 1.51
C MET A 1 13.64 13.81 0.99
N LYS A 2 13.35 13.56 -0.29
CA LYS A 2 12.07 13.92 -0.92
C LYS A 2 10.96 13.06 -0.30
N ARG A 3 9.87 13.71 0.10
CA ARG A 3 8.67 13.08 0.67
C ARG A 3 7.88 12.46 -0.47
N ASN A 4 8.08 11.18 -0.79
CA ASN A 4 7.37 10.56 -1.90
C ASN A 4 6.15 9.81 -1.36
N GLN A 5 5.02 10.51 -1.26
CA GLN A 5 3.71 9.87 -1.16
C GLN A 5 3.11 9.78 -2.56
N ILE A 6 2.78 8.56 -2.95
CA ILE A 6 2.24 8.22 -4.26
C ILE A 6 0.81 7.77 -4.05
N ARG A 7 -0.13 8.59 -4.51
CA ARG A 7 -1.57 8.28 -4.47
C ARG A 7 -1.90 7.44 -5.71
N LEU A 8 -2.19 6.16 -5.54
CA LEU A 8 -2.46 5.23 -6.66
C LEU A 8 -3.94 5.15 -7.04
N LYS A 9 -4.79 5.90 -6.34
CA LYS A 9 -6.25 5.94 -6.57
C LYS A 9 -6.67 6.39 -7.98
N GLU A 10 -5.79 7.04 -8.75
CA GLU A 10 -6.09 7.52 -10.10
C GLU A 10 -6.02 6.42 -11.17
N LYS A 11 -5.53 5.23 -10.82
CA LYS A 11 -5.33 4.11 -11.74
C LYS A 11 -6.53 3.15 -11.71
N PRO A 12 -6.76 2.35 -12.77
CA PRO A 12 -7.85 1.37 -12.78
C PRO A 12 -7.78 0.41 -11.57
N LEU A 13 -8.94 0.11 -10.97
CA LEU A 13 -9.05 -0.76 -9.79
C LEU A 13 -8.31 -2.10 -9.96
N GLU A 14 -8.42 -2.71 -11.14
CA GLU A 14 -7.80 -4.00 -11.42
C GLU A 14 -6.27 -3.92 -11.45
N VAL A 15 -5.69 -2.82 -11.95
CA VAL A 15 -4.24 -2.59 -11.88
C VAL A 15 -3.79 -2.48 -10.43
N ASN A 16 -4.54 -1.76 -9.62
CA ASN A 16 -4.28 -1.56 -8.20
C ASN A 16 -4.38 -2.85 -7.38
N ARG A 17 -5.39 -3.69 -7.64
CA ARG A 17 -5.51 -5.03 -7.04
C ARG A 17 -4.34 -5.93 -7.39
N ASN A 18 -3.96 -5.96 -8.67
CA ASN A 18 -2.86 -6.80 -9.15
C ASN A 18 -1.51 -6.35 -8.58
N PHE A 19 -1.26 -5.04 -8.53
CA PHE A 19 -0.09 -4.49 -7.86
C PHE A 19 -0.07 -4.87 -6.37
N LEU A 20 -1.17 -4.65 -5.65
CA LEU A 20 -1.26 -4.97 -4.22
C LEU A 20 -1.02 -6.45 -3.95
N LYS A 21 -1.63 -7.33 -4.75
CA LYS A 21 -1.42 -8.78 -4.65
C LYS A 21 0.04 -9.17 -4.85
N ALA A 22 0.72 -8.56 -5.82
CA ALA A 22 2.13 -8.82 -6.08
C ALA A 22 3.03 -8.24 -4.99
N PHE A 23 2.74 -7.03 -4.52
CA PHE A 23 3.51 -6.36 -3.48
C PHE A 23 3.41 -7.09 -2.14
N TYR A 24 2.19 -7.44 -1.72
CA TYR A 24 1.95 -8.19 -0.50
C TYR A 24 2.65 -9.55 -0.53
N ASN A 25 2.57 -10.30 -1.62
CA ASN A 25 3.20 -11.63 -1.70
C ASN A 25 4.68 -11.61 -2.10
N CYS A 26 5.32 -10.45 -2.18
CA CYS A 26 6.71 -10.35 -2.64
C CYS A 26 7.69 -10.93 -1.60
N SER A 27 8.42 -11.98 -1.97
CA SER A 27 9.48 -12.57 -1.14
C SER A 27 10.81 -11.83 -1.21
N GLY A 28 10.96 -10.89 -2.16
CA GLY A 28 12.18 -10.09 -2.33
C GLY A 28 12.30 -8.91 -1.35
N LEU A 29 11.25 -8.64 -0.54
CA LEU A 29 11.28 -7.59 0.47
C LEU A 29 11.90 -8.10 1.77
N GLU A 30 12.98 -7.46 2.21
CA GLU A 30 13.67 -7.76 3.46
C GLU A 30 13.03 -7.00 4.64
N GLY A 31 12.97 -7.65 5.81
CA GLY A 31 12.46 -7.03 7.05
C GLY A 31 10.98 -6.63 6.96
N VAL A 32 10.22 -7.34 6.12
CA VAL A 32 8.85 -6.97 5.80
C VAL A 32 7.87 -7.35 6.91
N SER A 33 7.08 -6.37 7.35
CA SER A 33 5.90 -6.53 8.19
C SER A 33 4.64 -6.40 7.36
N ARG A 34 3.64 -7.22 7.64
CA ARG A 34 2.34 -7.21 6.97
C ARG A 34 1.24 -7.28 8.01
N SER A 35 0.27 -6.39 7.91
CA SER A 35 -0.87 -6.39 8.81
C SER A 35 -2.12 -5.88 8.12
N PHE A 36 -3.26 -6.18 8.72
CA PHE A 36 -4.53 -5.57 8.40
C PHE A 36 -5.02 -4.85 9.64
N ASP A 37 -5.55 -3.65 9.47
CA ASP A 37 -6.23 -2.92 10.54
C ASP A 37 -7.66 -2.60 10.12
N LYS A 38 -8.54 -2.40 11.08
CA LYS A 38 -9.87 -1.84 10.89
C LYS A 38 -10.08 -0.64 11.80
N LEU A 39 -10.96 0.26 11.41
CA LEU A 39 -11.45 1.31 12.29
C LEU A 39 -12.49 0.71 13.24
N SER A 40 -12.29 0.87 14.54
CA SER A 40 -13.32 0.53 15.53
C SER A 40 -14.41 1.59 15.58
N ASP A 41 -15.54 1.27 16.20
CA ASP A 41 -16.68 2.18 16.40
C ASP A 41 -16.30 3.49 17.11
N GLN A 42 -15.14 3.52 17.78
CA GLN A 42 -14.59 4.69 18.47
C GLN A 42 -13.61 5.50 17.61
N GLY A 43 -13.47 5.18 16.32
CA GLY A 43 -12.54 5.84 15.40
C GLY A 43 -11.06 5.47 15.62
N ARG A 44 -10.76 4.36 16.31
CA ARG A 44 -9.39 3.91 16.55
C ARG A 44 -9.01 2.80 15.58
N ARG A 45 -7.75 2.77 15.14
CA ARG A 45 -7.24 1.64 14.36
C ARG A 45 -6.90 0.47 15.28
N GLU A 46 -7.38 -0.70 14.92
CA GLU A 46 -7.15 -1.96 15.63
C GLU A 46 -6.79 -3.03 14.61
N THR A 47 -5.82 -3.88 14.94
CA THR A 47 -5.41 -4.96 14.04
C THR A 47 -6.54 -5.97 13.84
N ASP A 48 -6.82 -6.28 12.58
CA ASP A 48 -7.82 -7.25 12.16
C ASP A 48 -7.16 -8.60 11.83
N GLY A 49 -7.10 -9.49 12.81
CA GLY A 49 -6.49 -10.82 12.68
C GLY A 49 -7.25 -11.79 11.76
N ASP A 50 -8.52 -11.52 11.47
CA ASP A 50 -9.37 -12.38 10.63
C ASP A 50 -9.34 -11.96 9.15
N MET A 51 -8.71 -10.83 8.85
CA MET A 51 -8.60 -10.31 7.50
C MET A 51 -7.50 -11.04 6.72
N THR A 52 -7.81 -11.37 5.48
CA THR A 52 -6.85 -11.96 4.53
C THR A 52 -6.72 -11.06 3.31
N LEU A 53 -5.64 -11.24 2.55
CA LEU A 53 -5.44 -10.51 1.31
C LEU A 53 -6.61 -10.73 0.33
N ASP A 54 -7.08 -11.97 0.16
CA ASP A 54 -8.17 -12.27 -0.77
C ASP A 54 -9.46 -11.55 -0.36
N ARG A 55 -9.84 -11.61 0.94
CA ARG A 55 -11.01 -10.87 1.46
C ARG A 55 -10.85 -9.37 1.28
N PHE A 56 -9.65 -8.83 1.50
CA PHE A 56 -9.35 -7.42 1.30
C PHE A 56 -9.53 -7.02 -0.17
N LEU A 57 -9.03 -7.82 -1.12
CA LEU A 57 -9.14 -7.54 -2.56
C LEU A 57 -10.59 -7.59 -3.06
N GLU A 58 -11.41 -8.49 -2.50
CA GLU A 58 -12.85 -8.61 -2.81
C GLU A 58 -13.64 -7.36 -2.42
N ILE A 59 -13.31 -6.75 -1.28
CA ILE A 59 -14.00 -5.54 -0.78
C ILE A 59 -13.45 -4.24 -1.38
N MET A 60 -12.37 -4.27 -2.16
CA MET A 60 -11.90 -3.06 -2.85
C MET A 60 -12.88 -2.66 -3.95
N ASP A 61 -13.37 -1.43 -3.92
CA ASP A 61 -14.20 -0.84 -4.97
C ASP A 61 -13.56 0.45 -5.52
N HIS A 62 -14.21 1.16 -6.45
CA HIS A 62 -13.69 2.40 -7.04
C HIS A 62 -13.45 3.56 -6.04
N LYS A 63 -13.91 3.44 -4.78
CA LYS A 63 -13.72 4.45 -3.73
C LYS A 63 -12.49 4.20 -2.87
N PHE A 64 -11.78 3.10 -3.09
CA PHE A 64 -10.58 2.78 -2.33
C PHE A 64 -9.51 3.88 -2.48
N LEU A 65 -8.71 4.09 -1.44
CA LEU A 65 -7.55 4.98 -1.46
C LEU A 65 -6.27 4.17 -1.23
N ILE A 66 -5.38 4.10 -2.22
CA ILE A 66 -4.04 3.54 -2.04
C ILE A 66 -3.04 4.68 -1.94
N ASN A 67 -2.20 4.58 -0.92
CA ASN A 67 -1.03 5.41 -0.72
C ASN A 67 0.20 4.50 -0.59
N LEU A 68 1.13 4.61 -1.53
CA LEU A 68 2.48 4.13 -1.34
C LEU A 68 3.31 5.29 -0.78
N GLN A 69 3.91 5.08 0.39
CA GLN A 69 4.68 6.08 1.11
C GLN A 69 6.12 5.61 1.28
N ILE A 70 7.07 6.43 0.85
CA ILE A 70 8.51 6.15 0.95
C ILE A 70 9.16 7.25 1.81
N GLY A 71 9.70 6.89 2.97
CA GLY A 71 10.61 7.76 3.74
C GLY A 71 9.99 8.89 4.59
N SER A 72 8.74 8.75 5.05
CA SER A 72 8.08 9.62 6.05
C SER A 72 6.81 8.92 6.55
N PRO A 73 6.21 9.20 7.73
CA PRO A 73 6.78 9.91 8.87
C PRO A 73 7.98 9.17 9.49
N SER A 74 8.21 7.91 9.12
CA SER A 74 9.44 7.17 9.42
C SER A 74 10.40 7.30 8.24
N HIS A 75 11.59 7.87 8.47
CA HIS A 75 12.58 8.08 7.42
C HIS A 75 13.19 6.78 6.87
N ASP A 76 13.06 5.69 7.64
CA ASP A 76 13.77 4.44 7.38
C ASP A 76 12.82 3.34 6.88
N GLN A 77 11.63 3.70 6.39
CA GLN A 77 10.63 2.73 5.95
C GLN A 77 9.99 3.06 4.59
N ILE A 78 9.72 1.99 3.85
CA ILE A 78 8.74 1.96 2.76
C ILE A 78 7.46 1.40 3.36
N ARG A 79 6.36 2.14 3.25
CA ARG A 79 5.04 1.76 3.74
C ARG A 79 4.05 1.82 2.59
N TYR A 80 3.38 0.72 2.31
CA TYR A 80 2.20 0.73 1.48
C TYR A 80 0.96 0.62 2.35
N CYS A 81 0.00 1.51 2.13
CA CYS A 81 -1.28 1.53 2.80
C CYS A 81 -2.39 1.59 1.76
N ALA A 82 -3.25 0.59 1.70
CA ALA A 82 -4.53 0.72 1.01
C ALA A 82 -5.65 0.78 2.04
N CYS A 83 -6.60 1.71 1.84
CA CYS A 83 -7.82 1.84 2.60
C CYS A 83 -9.01 1.52 1.70
N SER A 84 -9.87 0.58 2.11
CA SER A 84 -11.19 0.39 1.55
C SER A 84 -12.24 0.92 2.52
N ILE A 85 -13.15 1.78 2.03
CA ILE A 85 -14.23 2.36 2.82
C ILE A 85 -15.44 1.45 2.69
N LEU A 86 -15.67 0.59 3.69
CA LEU A 86 -16.81 -0.32 3.68
C LEU A 86 -17.88 0.15 4.66
N LYS A 87 -18.89 0.89 4.18
CA LYS A 87 -20.11 1.25 4.95
C LYS A 87 -19.80 1.56 6.44
N ASP A 88 -18.98 2.58 6.67
CA ASP A 88 -18.56 3.08 7.98
C ASP A 88 -17.47 2.26 8.71
N ASN A 89 -16.94 1.19 8.10
CA ASN A 89 -15.77 0.45 8.56
C ASN A 89 -14.63 0.56 7.55
N ASP A 90 -13.66 1.43 7.84
CA ASP A 90 -12.44 1.51 7.06
C ASP A 90 -11.55 0.31 7.37
N ILE A 91 -11.15 -0.43 6.33
CA ILE A 91 -10.20 -1.54 6.44
C ILE A 91 -8.93 -1.13 5.72
N PHE A 92 -7.80 -1.38 6.39
CA PHE A 92 -6.46 -1.02 5.95
C PHE A 92 -5.62 -2.26 5.75
N ILE A 93 -4.77 -2.26 4.73
CA ILE A 93 -3.69 -3.22 4.54
C ILE A 93 -2.36 -2.48 4.61
N PHE A 94 -1.44 -3.01 5.41
CA PHE A 94 -0.08 -2.49 5.54
C PHE A 94 0.93 -3.49 5.05
N VAL A 95 1.88 -3.01 4.25
CA VAL A 95 3.11 -3.70 3.95
C VAL A 95 4.24 -2.70 4.23
N GLU A 96 5.06 -3.01 5.23
CA GLU A 96 6.14 -2.14 5.69
C GLU A 96 7.48 -2.86 5.58
N CYS A 97 8.51 -2.20 5.07
CA CYS A 97 9.87 -2.73 5.07
C CYS A 97 10.90 -1.60 5.22
N SER A 98 12.15 -1.94 5.52
CA SER A 98 13.22 -0.94 5.65
C SER A 98 13.47 -0.21 4.33
N LEU A 99 13.70 1.10 4.39
CA LEU A 99 14.14 1.89 3.25
C LEU A 99 15.63 1.64 2.99
N ASN A 100 15.90 0.67 2.12
CA ASN A 100 17.23 0.40 1.58
C ASN A 100 17.12 0.24 0.05
N GLN A 101 18.26 0.22 -0.64
CA GLN A 101 18.28 0.15 -2.10
C GLN A 101 17.62 -1.13 -2.63
N ALA A 102 17.84 -2.27 -1.99
CA ALA A 102 17.27 -3.55 -2.42
C ALA A 102 15.73 -3.54 -2.38
N ASN A 103 15.14 -3.11 -1.25
CA ASN A 103 13.69 -2.98 -1.10
C ASN A 103 13.12 -1.92 -2.04
N TYR A 104 13.84 -0.81 -2.26
CA TYR A 104 13.43 0.22 -3.21
C TYR A 104 13.38 -0.34 -4.63
N ASP A 105 14.42 -1.04 -5.08
CA ASP A 105 14.49 -1.63 -6.42
C ASP A 105 13.36 -2.64 -6.66
N VAL A 106 13.02 -3.44 -5.64
CA VAL A 106 11.88 -4.36 -5.69
C VAL A 106 10.55 -3.60 -5.85
N VAL A 107 10.32 -2.57 -5.04
CA VAL A 107 9.10 -1.75 -5.09
C VAL A 107 8.97 -1.05 -6.44
N SER A 108 10.05 -0.40 -6.89
CA SER A 108 10.12 0.32 -8.16
C SER A 108 9.93 -0.61 -9.36
N GLY A 109 10.52 -1.81 -9.32
CA GLY A 109 10.35 -2.84 -10.34
C GLY A 109 8.91 -3.35 -10.43
N LEU A 110 8.28 -3.62 -9.28
CA LEU A 110 6.85 -3.96 -9.23
C LEU A 110 5.99 -2.82 -9.75
N TYR A 111 6.29 -1.58 -9.35
CA TYR A 111 5.55 -0.40 -9.78
C TYR A 111 5.57 -0.28 -11.30
N ARG A 112 6.77 -0.27 -11.90
CA ARG A 112 6.95 -0.19 -13.34
C ARG A 112 6.25 -1.32 -14.09
N LYS A 113 6.29 -2.54 -13.55
CA LYS A 113 5.62 -3.71 -14.14
C LYS A 113 4.10 -3.51 -14.26
N PHE A 114 3.45 -2.93 -13.26
CA PHE A 114 1.99 -2.80 -13.22
C PHE A 114 1.47 -1.47 -13.78
N TYR A 115 2.22 -0.39 -13.61
CA TYR A 115 1.80 0.96 -14.01
C TYR A 115 2.47 1.46 -15.30
N GLY A 116 3.52 0.78 -15.79
CA GLY A 116 4.19 1.12 -17.05
C GLY A 116 5.08 2.36 -17.00
N GLU A 117 5.26 2.95 -15.83
CA GLU A 117 6.04 4.17 -15.59
C GLU A 117 6.96 4.01 -14.37
N ASP A 118 7.97 4.85 -14.27
CA ASP A 118 8.91 4.83 -13.15
C ASP A 118 8.29 5.47 -11.91
N ILE A 119 8.57 4.95 -10.72
CA ILE A 119 7.95 5.44 -9.49
C ILE A 119 8.28 6.91 -9.20
N GLU A 120 9.43 7.38 -9.71
CA GLU A 120 9.92 8.75 -9.62
C GLU A 120 9.17 9.73 -10.53
N SER A 121 8.42 9.25 -11.54
CA SER A 121 7.63 10.12 -12.43
C SER A 121 6.34 10.61 -11.80
N VAL A 122 5.93 10.05 -10.65
CA VAL A 122 4.69 10.44 -9.99
C VAL A 122 4.90 11.71 -9.17
N SER A 123 4.24 12.78 -9.60
CA SER A 123 4.16 14.04 -8.85
C SER A 123 3.54 13.80 -7.47
N ILE A 124 4.20 14.31 -6.44
CA ILE A 124 3.70 14.25 -5.06
C ILE A 124 2.40 15.04 -5.03
N GLY A 125 1.29 14.39 -4.67
CA GLY A 125 0.03 15.07 -4.46
C GLY A 125 0.17 16.06 -3.30
N GLU A 126 -0.08 17.33 -3.56
CA GLU A 126 -0.25 18.37 -2.53
C GLU A 126 -1.34 17.98 -1.50
#